data_AF-A0A2D2LU36-F1
#
_entry.id   AF-A0A2D2LU36-F1
#
_cell.length_a   1.000
_cell.length_b   1.000
_cell.length_c   1.000
_cell.angle_alpha   90.00
_cell.angle_beta   90.00
_cell.angle_gamma   90.00
#
_symmetry.space_group_name_H-M   'P 1'
#
loop_
_entity.id
_entity.type
_entity.pdbx_description
1 polymer ?
#
loop_
_entity_poly.entity_id
_entity_poly.type
_entity_poly.pdbx_seq_one_letter_code
_entity_poly.pdbx_strand_id
1 'polypeptide(L)'
;MIKPVVIKPVTKTYEACVRIGRFLIFNGDTFGRINMKLFMVKIGARPQGRLIEQHDVMFVIANSLSETIESVNQHWPAVKNNWHLDAWREVKRVGDYQILLSTESLSKDGWSKDGWSKDNALVDKMLADNIFADDRVDNKLDSQGKQLYFVNLGGYLPGQFEEFHYKTLVVAETLGKATAQVKKTAFYQDYTFDNVDTAKSGVATSHVDDKHQLDLDDIHCVADLLPNDVALTIQPLTEPEQNQLPDDALHIGYLSLKQIKTMID
;
A
#
# COMPACT_ATOMS: atom_id res chain seq x y z
N MET A 1 -9.14 -13.28 12.07
CA MET A 1 -8.21 -12.15 11.86
C MET A 1 -6.98 -12.67 11.14
N ILE A 2 -6.88 -12.41 9.84
CA ILE A 2 -5.64 -12.61 9.08
C ILE A 2 -4.77 -11.41 9.42
N LYS A 3 -3.61 -11.64 10.06
CA LYS A 3 -2.66 -10.56 10.31
C LYS A 3 -2.14 -10.08 8.95
N PRO A 4 -1.91 -8.77 8.75
CA PRO A 4 -1.20 -8.31 7.56
C PRO A 4 0.16 -9.03 7.50
N VAL A 5 0.33 -9.85 6.48
CA VAL A 5 1.62 -10.51 6.21
C VAL A 5 2.46 -9.44 5.53
N VAL A 6 3.52 -8.97 6.20
CA VAL A 6 4.57 -8.20 5.54
C VAL A 6 5.30 -9.16 4.61
N ILE A 7 4.89 -9.17 3.34
CA ILE A 7 5.50 -10.02 2.32
C ILE A 7 6.80 -9.33 1.93
N LYS A 8 7.91 -9.84 2.45
CA LYS A 8 9.23 -9.46 1.96
C LYS A 8 9.28 -9.69 0.45
N PRO A 9 9.92 -8.81 -0.33
CA PRO A 9 10.07 -9.08 -1.74
C PRO A 9 10.79 -10.43 -1.83
N VAL A 10 10.31 -11.32 -2.69
CA VAL A 10 11.17 -12.41 -3.12
C VAL A 10 12.22 -11.74 -3.97
N THR A 11 13.31 -11.32 -3.31
CA THR A 11 14.60 -11.40 -3.95
C THR A 11 14.66 -12.85 -4.44
N LYS A 12 14.53 -13.05 -5.76
CA LYS A 12 15.51 -13.93 -6.39
C LYS A 12 16.81 -13.50 -5.74
N THR A 13 17.42 -14.37 -4.96
CA THR A 13 18.75 -14.14 -4.42
C THR A 13 19.59 -13.59 -5.56
N TYR A 14 19.78 -12.28 -5.60
CA TYR A 14 20.92 -11.73 -6.29
C TYR A 14 22.05 -12.12 -5.34
N GLU A 15 22.54 -13.34 -5.51
CA GLU A 15 23.85 -13.71 -5.00
C GLU A 15 24.85 -12.81 -5.72
N ALA A 16 24.96 -11.57 -5.27
CA ALA A 16 26.12 -10.75 -5.54
C ALA A 16 27.23 -11.29 -4.64
N CYS A 17 27.85 -12.34 -5.13
CA CYS A 17 29.11 -12.88 -4.66
C CYS A 17 30.13 -11.74 -4.43
N VAL A 18 30.65 -11.61 -3.21
CA VAL A 18 32.07 -11.29 -2.99
C VAL A 18 32.60 -12.20 -1.90
N ARG A 19 33.30 -13.25 -2.32
CA ARG A 19 34.20 -14.05 -1.48
C ARG A 19 35.59 -13.40 -1.54
N ILE A 20 36.11 -12.92 -0.40
CA ILE A 20 37.49 -12.43 -0.33
C ILE A 20 38.42 -13.63 -0.16
N GLY A 21 38.87 -14.18 -1.30
CA GLY A 21 39.79 -15.31 -1.40
C GLY A 21 39.55 -16.14 -2.67
N ARG A 22 40.63 -16.42 -3.42
CA ARG A 22 40.69 -16.94 -4.81
C ARG A 22 39.45 -16.65 -5.67
N PHE A 23 39.18 -15.34 -5.72
CA PHE A 23 38.49 -14.52 -6.73
C PHE A 23 37.14 -14.96 -7.29
N LEU A 24 36.15 -14.07 -7.16
CA LEU A 24 35.73 -13.20 -8.27
C LEU A 24 35.23 -11.84 -7.72
N ILE A 25 35.68 -10.77 -8.37
CA ILE A 25 35.27 -9.37 -8.21
C ILE A 25 34.30 -9.05 -9.35
N PHE A 26 33.27 -8.24 -9.11
CA PHE A 26 32.64 -7.46 -10.16
C PHE A 26 32.61 -5.98 -9.75
N ASN A 27 33.58 -5.23 -10.25
CA ASN A 27 33.51 -3.79 -10.45
C ASN A 27 33.18 -3.60 -11.93
N GLY A 28 32.06 -2.95 -12.24
CA GLY A 28 31.69 -2.60 -13.60
C GLY A 28 30.23 -2.17 -13.67
N ASP A 29 30.02 -0.90 -14.00
CA ASP A 29 28.73 -0.32 -14.38
C ASP A 29 27.99 -1.23 -15.38
N THR A 30 26.94 -1.90 -14.91
CA THR A 30 25.76 -2.41 -15.66
C THR A 30 24.84 -3.20 -14.72
N PHE A 31 24.58 -2.67 -13.52
CA PHE A 31 23.36 -3.06 -12.80
C PHE A 31 22.22 -2.32 -13.49
N GLY A 32 21.43 -3.03 -14.31
CA GLY A 32 20.16 -2.51 -14.80
C GLY A 32 19.41 -1.92 -13.62
N ARG A 33 19.02 -0.64 -13.71
CA ARG A 33 18.26 0.02 -12.65
C ARG A 33 17.14 -0.92 -12.22
N ILE A 34 17.14 -1.34 -10.95
CA ILE A 34 15.99 -2.05 -10.38
C ILE A 34 14.84 -1.06 -10.50
N ASN A 35 13.92 -1.31 -11.41
CA ASN A 35 12.77 -0.45 -11.64
C ASN A 35 11.68 -0.88 -10.66
N MET A 36 11.85 -0.52 -9.39
CA MET A 36 10.89 -0.87 -8.35
C MET A 36 9.58 -0.15 -8.59
N LYS A 37 8.53 -0.91 -8.83
CA LYS A 37 7.17 -0.42 -9.00
C LYS A 37 6.29 -0.88 -7.84
N LEU A 38 5.37 -0.02 -7.43
CA LEU A 38 4.30 -0.38 -6.50
C LEU A 38 3.10 -0.84 -7.29
N PHE A 39 2.76 -2.12 -7.21
CA PHE A 39 1.53 -2.66 -7.80
C PHE A 39 0.43 -2.75 -6.76
N MET A 40 -0.76 -2.26 -7.11
CA MET A 40 -2.00 -2.59 -6.41
C MET A 40 -2.73 -3.64 -7.24
N VAL A 41 -2.92 -4.84 -6.68
CA VAL A 41 -3.51 -5.99 -7.39
C VAL A 41 -4.77 -6.47 -6.67
N LYS A 42 -5.85 -6.71 -7.42
CA LYS A 42 -7.06 -7.40 -6.93
C LYS A 42 -7.03 -8.83 -7.45
N ILE A 43 -6.90 -9.78 -6.54
CA ILE A 43 -6.83 -11.21 -6.86
C ILE A 43 -8.17 -11.88 -6.57
N GLY A 44 -8.53 -12.86 -7.39
CA GLY A 44 -9.72 -13.70 -7.29
C GLY A 44 -9.36 -15.17 -7.23
N ALA A 45 -9.94 -15.90 -6.27
CA ALA A 45 -9.74 -17.33 -6.14
C ALA A 45 -10.87 -18.00 -5.34
N ARG A 46 -11.05 -19.32 -5.53
CA ARG A 46 -11.99 -20.11 -4.75
C ARG A 46 -11.25 -21.15 -3.89
N PRO A 47 -10.91 -20.82 -2.63
CA PRO A 47 -10.33 -21.80 -1.71
C PRO A 47 -11.24 -23.01 -1.50
N GLN A 48 -10.63 -24.15 -1.16
CA GLN A 48 -11.37 -25.37 -0.85
C GLN A 48 -12.41 -25.11 0.26
N GLY A 49 -13.62 -25.62 0.06
CA GLY A 49 -14.72 -25.47 1.01
C GLY A 49 -15.51 -24.16 0.89
N ARG A 50 -15.14 -23.24 -0.01
CA ARG A 50 -15.93 -22.04 -0.28
C ARG A 50 -16.99 -22.30 -1.35
N LEU A 51 -18.19 -21.76 -1.13
CA LEU A 51 -19.32 -21.86 -2.06
C LEU A 51 -19.17 -20.92 -3.25
N ILE A 52 -18.57 -19.76 -3.02
CA ILE A 52 -18.33 -18.72 -4.01
C ILE A 52 -16.85 -18.34 -4.01
N GLU A 53 -16.46 -17.65 -5.07
CA GLU A 53 -15.14 -17.06 -5.18
C GLU A 53 -14.93 -15.95 -4.13
N GLN A 54 -13.69 -15.79 -3.71
CA GLN A 54 -13.23 -14.78 -2.78
C GLN A 54 -12.24 -13.86 -3.48
N HIS A 55 -12.21 -12.61 -3.04
CA HIS A 55 -11.32 -11.60 -3.60
C HIS A 55 -10.53 -10.94 -2.49
N ASP A 56 -9.32 -10.50 -2.81
CA ASP A 56 -8.49 -9.72 -1.91
C ASP A 56 -7.71 -8.65 -2.70
N VAL A 57 -7.21 -7.62 -2.01
CA VAL A 57 -6.33 -6.60 -2.58
C VAL A 57 -4.97 -6.68 -1.91
N MET A 58 -3.92 -6.63 -2.72
CA MET A 58 -2.55 -6.61 -2.24
C MET A 58 -1.76 -5.45 -2.83
N PHE A 59 -0.78 -4.98 -2.07
CA PHE A 59 0.25 -4.07 -2.52
C PHE A 59 1.56 -4.85 -2.64
N VAL A 60 2.19 -4.80 -3.82
CA VAL A 60 3.38 -5.61 -4.13
C VAL A 60 4.44 -4.75 -4.78
N ILE A 61 5.68 -4.81 -4.26
CA ILE A 61 6.85 -4.22 -4.90
C ILE A 61 7.44 -5.24 -5.88
N ALA A 62 7.54 -4.88 -7.15
CA ALA A 62 8.07 -5.75 -8.20
C ALA A 62 8.62 -4.94 -9.38
N ASN A 63 9.47 -5.53 -10.22
CA ASN A 63 9.90 -4.87 -11.47
C ASN A 63 8.86 -5.02 -12.59
N SER A 64 8.06 -6.08 -12.52
CA SER A 64 7.01 -6.38 -13.47
C SER A 64 5.77 -6.97 -12.82
N LEU A 65 4.63 -6.92 -13.51
CA LEU A 65 3.40 -7.56 -13.03
C LEU A 65 3.59 -9.08 -12.85
N SER A 66 4.39 -9.71 -13.71
CA SER A 66 4.66 -11.16 -13.64
C SER A 66 5.37 -11.59 -12.35
N GLU A 67 6.19 -10.71 -11.79
CA GLU A 67 6.92 -10.95 -10.54
C GLU A 67 6.00 -10.92 -9.31
N THR A 68 4.79 -10.37 -9.42
CA THR A 68 3.80 -10.36 -8.31
C THR A 68 3.30 -11.77 -7.95
N ILE A 69 3.45 -12.74 -8.87
CA ILE A 69 2.86 -14.08 -8.72
C ILE A 69 3.33 -14.77 -7.43
N GLU A 70 4.62 -14.67 -7.12
CA GLU A 70 5.17 -15.36 -5.96
C GLU A 70 4.71 -14.70 -4.65
N SER A 71 4.63 -13.37 -4.61
CA SER A 71 4.07 -12.63 -3.47
C SER A 71 2.63 -13.06 -3.19
N VAL A 72 1.79 -13.18 -4.22
CA VAL A 72 0.40 -13.66 -4.07
C VAL A 72 0.36 -15.11 -3.57
N ASN A 73 1.19 -15.99 -4.11
CA ASN A 73 1.27 -17.39 -3.67
C ASN A 73 1.70 -17.53 -2.20
N GLN A 74 2.53 -16.61 -1.70
CA GLN A 74 2.95 -16.57 -0.30
C GLN A 74 1.88 -16.01 0.61
N HIS A 75 1.15 -14.98 0.16
CA HIS A 75 0.00 -14.40 0.88
C HIS A 75 -1.15 -15.38 1.04
N TRP A 76 -1.50 -16.09 -0.05
CA TRP A 76 -2.65 -16.98 -0.09
C TRP A 76 -2.27 -18.42 -0.46
N PRO A 77 -1.56 -19.15 0.42
CA PRO A 77 -1.08 -20.51 0.11
C PRO A 77 -2.18 -21.50 -0.25
N ALA A 78 -3.40 -21.30 0.30
CA ALA A 78 -4.56 -22.15 0.06
C ALA A 78 -5.01 -22.18 -1.41
N VAL A 79 -4.61 -21.20 -2.21
CA VAL A 79 -4.94 -21.09 -3.64
C VAL A 79 -3.68 -20.97 -4.50
N LYS A 80 -2.52 -21.40 -3.98
CA LYS A 80 -1.23 -21.31 -4.69
C LYS A 80 -1.35 -21.81 -6.13
N ASN A 81 -0.98 -20.95 -7.09
CA ASN A 81 -1.10 -21.19 -8.54
C ASN A 81 -2.51 -21.50 -9.06
N ASN A 82 -3.56 -21.22 -8.28
CA ASN A 82 -4.96 -21.42 -8.61
C ASN A 82 -5.79 -20.17 -8.24
N TRP A 83 -5.36 -19.04 -8.77
CA TRP A 83 -5.97 -17.72 -8.63
C TRP A 83 -5.84 -16.96 -9.96
N HIS A 84 -6.56 -15.86 -10.08
CA HIS A 84 -6.46 -14.94 -11.22
C HIS A 84 -6.46 -13.48 -10.74
N LEU A 85 -6.13 -12.57 -11.64
CA LEU A 85 -6.07 -11.14 -11.37
C LEU A 85 -7.28 -10.47 -12.04
N ASP A 86 -8.12 -9.81 -11.25
CA ASP A 86 -9.30 -9.10 -11.73
C ASP A 86 -9.01 -7.65 -12.09
N ALA A 87 -8.13 -7.03 -11.31
CA ALA A 87 -7.76 -5.66 -11.53
C ALA A 87 -6.33 -5.42 -11.07
N TRP A 88 -5.63 -4.52 -11.74
CA TRP A 88 -4.35 -4.04 -11.26
C TRP A 88 -4.06 -2.63 -11.76
N ARG A 89 -3.14 -1.96 -11.06
CA ARG A 89 -2.47 -0.76 -11.54
C ARG A 89 -1.05 -0.69 -10.98
N GLU A 90 -0.17 -0.06 -11.73
CA GLU A 90 1.06 0.51 -11.18
C GLU A 90 0.69 1.83 -10.48
N VAL A 91 1.04 1.98 -9.20
CA VAL A 91 0.75 3.17 -8.39
C VAL A 91 1.89 4.16 -8.54
N LYS A 92 1.73 5.13 -9.45
CA LYS A 92 2.67 6.24 -9.69
C LYS A 92 2.07 7.58 -9.31
N ARG A 93 0.74 7.72 -9.37
CA ARG A 93 0.05 8.98 -9.09
C ARG A 93 -1.26 8.75 -8.34
N VAL A 94 -1.46 9.53 -7.28
CA VAL A 94 -2.71 9.56 -6.51
C VAL A 94 -3.13 11.01 -6.31
N GLY A 95 -4.17 11.44 -7.03
CA GLY A 95 -4.61 12.83 -7.05
C GLY A 95 -3.50 13.74 -7.57
N ASP A 96 -3.15 14.77 -6.80
CA ASP A 96 -2.12 15.75 -7.15
C ASP A 96 -0.72 15.34 -6.68
N TYR A 97 -0.50 14.05 -6.41
CA TYR A 97 0.76 13.57 -5.85
C TYR A 97 1.36 12.44 -6.67
N GLN A 98 2.67 12.49 -6.87
CA GLN A 98 3.48 11.38 -7.37
C GLN A 98 3.92 10.49 -6.21
N ILE A 99 3.88 9.18 -6.45
CA ILE A 99 4.33 8.14 -5.53
C ILE A 99 5.65 7.57 -6.04
N LEU A 100 6.67 7.60 -5.19
CA LEU A 100 8.02 7.16 -5.52
C LEU A 100 8.49 6.13 -4.51
N LEU A 101 9.32 5.20 -4.96
CA LEU A 101 9.93 4.16 -4.13
C LEU A 101 11.45 4.34 -4.09
N SER A 102 12.06 4.03 -2.95
CA SER A 102 13.52 3.97 -2.81
C SER A 102 13.94 2.87 -1.82
N THR A 103 15.11 2.28 -2.05
CA THR A 103 15.75 1.32 -1.14
C THR A 103 16.88 1.95 -0.32
N GLU A 104 16.97 3.28 -0.32
CA GLU A 104 17.90 3.98 0.56
C GLU A 104 17.37 3.83 1.97
N SER A 105 17.79 2.76 2.64
CA SER A 105 17.63 2.60 4.07
C SER A 105 18.12 3.89 4.73
N LEU A 106 17.30 4.45 5.63
CA LEU A 106 17.76 5.35 6.69
C LEU A 106 19.02 4.74 7.30
N SER A 107 20.20 5.17 6.86
CA SER A 107 21.46 4.61 7.31
C SER A 107 21.62 5.03 8.77
N LYS A 108 21.34 4.10 9.68
CA LYS A 108 21.66 4.25 11.12
C LYS A 108 23.18 4.21 11.38
N ASP A 109 23.99 4.10 10.34
CA ASP A 109 25.42 3.81 10.44
C ASP A 109 26.30 5.07 10.34
N GLY A 110 25.73 6.24 10.68
CA GLY A 110 26.45 7.50 10.84
C GLY A 110 26.49 8.03 12.29
N TRP A 111 25.79 7.41 13.24
CA TRP A 111 25.83 7.84 14.65
C TRP A 111 27.05 7.24 15.36
N SER A 112 28.20 7.89 15.19
CA SER A 112 29.30 7.77 16.15
C SER A 112 28.87 8.44 17.46
N LYS A 113 28.95 7.72 18.59
CA LYS A 113 28.78 8.29 19.94
C LYS A 113 29.96 9.17 20.37
N ASP A 114 30.92 9.41 19.48
CA ASP A 114 32.26 9.88 19.85
C ASP A 114 32.46 11.37 19.54
N GLY A 115 31.39 12.06 19.10
CA GLY A 115 31.41 13.48 18.71
C GLY A 115 30.43 14.39 19.47
N TRP A 116 30.02 14.05 20.68
CA TRP A 116 29.14 14.93 21.48
C TRP A 116 29.87 16.21 21.90
N SER A 117 29.66 17.32 21.17
CA SER A 117 29.89 18.66 21.70
C SER A 117 28.65 19.12 22.47
N LYS A 118 28.81 19.52 23.73
CA LYS A 118 27.72 19.88 24.66
C LYS A 118 26.95 21.18 24.33
N ASP A 119 27.18 21.80 23.17
CA ASP A 119 26.76 23.19 22.92
C ASP A 119 25.77 23.33 21.76
N ASN A 120 24.81 22.41 21.59
CA ASN A 120 23.74 22.55 20.60
C ASN A 120 22.38 22.81 21.25
N ALA A 121 22.23 24.01 21.83
CA ALA A 121 20.99 24.52 22.43
C ALA A 121 19.79 24.57 21.45
N LEU A 122 20.04 24.47 20.14
CA LEU A 122 19.03 24.34 19.09
C LEU A 122 18.37 22.96 19.06
N VAL A 123 19.14 21.88 19.32
CA VAL A 123 18.61 20.51 19.29
C VAL A 123 17.78 20.23 20.54
N ASP A 124 18.23 20.71 21.71
CA ASP A 124 17.49 20.59 22.97
C ASP A 124 16.19 21.40 22.96
N LYS A 125 16.15 22.55 22.27
CA LYS A 125 14.92 23.34 22.10
C LYS A 125 13.94 22.68 21.13
N MET A 126 14.43 22.04 20.07
CA MET A 126 13.59 21.26 19.14
C MET A 126 13.04 19.98 19.78
N LEU A 127 13.76 19.38 20.73
CA LEU A 127 13.30 18.22 21.52
C LEU A 127 12.30 18.61 22.62
N ALA A 128 12.41 19.82 23.18
CA ALA A 128 11.53 20.28 24.26
C ALA A 128 10.14 20.71 23.76
N ASP A 129 10.04 21.22 22.53
CA ASP A 129 8.81 21.84 22.02
C ASP A 129 7.88 20.84 21.29
N ASN A 130 8.28 19.58 21.04
CA ASN A 130 7.39 18.54 20.51
C ASN A 130 7.98 17.11 20.59
N ILE A 131 7.13 16.16 21.03
CA ILE A 131 7.29 14.69 20.87
C ILE A 131 7.93 13.95 22.05
N PHE A 132 7.17 13.71 23.12
CA PHE A 132 7.15 12.41 23.83
C PHE A 132 5.81 12.27 24.56
N ALA A 133 4.75 12.06 23.78
CA ALA A 133 3.47 11.57 24.31
C ALA A 133 2.71 10.81 23.21
N ASP A 134 3.32 9.79 22.62
CA ASP A 134 2.68 8.53 22.20
C ASP A 134 3.77 7.65 21.56
N ASP A 135 3.97 6.45 22.06
CA ASP A 135 4.98 5.49 21.61
C ASP A 135 4.59 4.81 20.27
N ARG A 136 3.77 5.48 19.45
CA ARG A 136 3.25 5.06 18.13
C ARG A 136 3.64 5.99 16.98
N VAL A 137 4.54 6.94 17.20
CA VAL A 137 4.97 7.84 16.10
C VAL A 137 6.01 7.12 15.24
N ASP A 138 5.47 6.32 14.33
CA ASP A 138 6.20 5.61 13.30
C ASP A 138 6.96 6.61 12.43
N ASN A 139 8.22 6.29 12.16
CA ASN A 139 9.17 7.05 11.36
C ASN A 139 8.81 7.02 9.84
N LYS A 140 7.54 7.23 9.49
CA LYS A 140 6.92 6.88 8.19
C LYS A 140 6.13 8.00 7.53
N LEU A 141 6.23 9.21 8.06
CA LEU A 141 5.79 10.39 7.33
C LEU A 141 6.81 10.69 6.24
N ASP A 142 6.34 11.00 5.03
CA ASP A 142 7.24 11.59 4.04
C ASP A 142 7.80 12.94 4.57
N SER A 143 8.74 13.54 3.84
CA SER A 143 9.33 14.84 4.22
C SER A 143 8.32 15.98 4.41
N GLN A 144 7.06 15.79 4.03
CA GLN A 144 5.96 16.76 4.09
C GLN A 144 4.85 16.37 5.07
N GLY A 145 5.01 15.28 5.84
CA GLY A 145 4.00 14.84 6.79
C GLY A 145 2.81 14.11 6.17
N LYS A 146 2.93 13.55 4.96
CA LYS A 146 1.86 12.86 4.23
C LYS A 146 2.09 11.35 4.18
N GLN A 147 0.99 10.62 4.02
CA GLN A 147 0.93 9.17 3.89
C GLN A 147 -0.04 8.78 2.77
N LEU A 148 0.22 7.63 2.16
CA LEU A 148 -0.66 7.00 1.18
C LEU A 148 -1.53 5.98 1.89
N TYR A 149 -2.85 6.15 1.81
CA TYR A 149 -3.83 5.25 2.41
C TYR A 149 -4.59 4.48 1.36
N PHE A 150 -4.70 3.18 1.55
CA PHE A 150 -5.69 2.33 0.90
C PHE A 150 -6.97 2.33 1.72
N VAL A 151 -8.10 2.56 1.06
CA VAL A 151 -9.42 2.60 1.69
C VAL A 151 -10.33 1.61 0.97
N ASN A 152 -10.93 0.72 1.74
CA ASN A 152 -11.99 -0.17 1.30
C ASN A 152 -13.33 0.32 1.90
N LEU A 153 -14.14 1.06 1.13
CA LEU A 153 -15.44 1.55 1.58
C LEU A 153 -16.53 0.50 1.32
N GLY A 154 -17.23 0.08 2.37
CA GLY A 154 -18.44 -0.75 2.30
C GLY A 154 -19.69 0.12 2.18
N GLY A 155 -20.70 -0.36 1.43
CA GLY A 155 -21.96 0.37 1.25
C GLY A 155 -23.05 -0.50 0.62
N TYR A 156 -24.30 -0.03 0.70
CA TYR A 156 -25.47 -0.81 0.28
C TYR A 156 -26.38 0.01 -0.65
N LEU A 157 -27.11 -0.69 -1.51
CA LEU A 157 -28.18 -0.10 -2.31
C LEU A 157 -29.54 -0.71 -1.94
N PRO A 158 -30.64 0.05 -1.99
CA PRO A 158 -31.97 -0.47 -1.71
C PRO A 158 -32.32 -1.69 -2.58
N GLY A 159 -32.77 -2.77 -1.95
CA GLY A 159 -33.24 -3.98 -2.62
C GLY A 159 -32.13 -4.85 -3.24
N GLN A 160 -30.86 -4.55 -2.99
CA GLN A 160 -29.73 -5.41 -3.35
C GLN A 160 -29.28 -6.20 -2.12
N PHE A 161 -28.99 -7.49 -2.28
CA PHE A 161 -28.53 -8.34 -1.18
C PHE A 161 -27.04 -8.10 -0.87
N GLU A 162 -26.31 -7.57 -1.84
CA GLU A 162 -24.87 -7.44 -1.85
C GLU A 162 -24.40 -6.18 -1.11
N GLU A 163 -23.28 -6.33 -0.42
CA GLU A 163 -22.48 -5.20 0.02
C GLU A 163 -21.50 -4.81 -1.08
N PHE A 164 -21.64 -3.58 -1.56
CA PHE A 164 -20.75 -3.01 -2.53
C PHE A 164 -19.51 -2.49 -1.83
N HIS A 165 -18.37 -2.65 -2.51
CA HIS A 165 -17.10 -2.18 -1.99
C HIS A 165 -16.41 -1.26 -3.00
N TYR A 166 -16.17 -0.02 -2.59
CA TYR A 166 -15.39 0.95 -3.36
C TYR A 166 -13.98 1.06 -2.79
N LYS A 167 -13.02 0.63 -3.60
CA LYS A 167 -11.60 0.57 -3.25
C LYS A 167 -10.90 1.78 -3.85
N THR A 168 -10.27 2.59 -3.01
CA THR A 168 -9.60 3.81 -3.46
C THR A 168 -8.27 4.04 -2.73
N LEU A 169 -7.43 4.90 -3.32
CA LEU A 169 -6.20 5.39 -2.69
C LEU A 169 -6.38 6.89 -2.41
N VAL A 170 -5.94 7.34 -1.23
CA VAL A 170 -5.94 8.75 -0.86
C VAL A 170 -4.62 9.15 -0.22
N VAL A 171 -4.20 10.40 -0.45
CA VAL A 171 -3.05 11.00 0.21
C VAL A 171 -3.55 11.98 1.27
N ALA A 172 -3.09 11.82 2.51
CA ALA A 172 -3.46 12.67 3.64
C ALA A 172 -2.36 12.73 4.70
N GLU A 173 -2.40 13.74 5.58
CA GLU A 173 -1.44 13.81 6.69
C GLU A 173 -1.73 12.81 7.82
N THR A 174 -2.99 12.44 7.98
CA THR A 174 -3.44 11.55 9.06
C THR A 174 -4.57 10.67 8.58
N LEU A 175 -4.76 9.55 9.26
CA LEU A 175 -5.89 8.65 9.07
C LEU A 175 -7.23 9.40 9.15
N GLY A 176 -7.42 10.27 10.14
CA GLY A 176 -8.64 11.07 10.27
C GLY A 176 -8.91 11.99 9.08
N LYS A 177 -7.86 12.56 8.47
CA LYS A 177 -7.98 13.36 7.24
C LYS A 177 -8.27 12.49 6.02
N ALA A 178 -7.68 11.30 5.91
CA ALA A 178 -8.01 10.32 4.88
C ALA A 178 -9.49 9.90 4.97
N THR A 179 -9.96 9.55 6.17
CA THR A 179 -11.37 9.23 6.44
C THR A 179 -12.30 10.38 6.06
N ALA A 180 -11.96 11.61 6.44
CA ALA A 180 -12.77 12.79 6.10
C ALA A 180 -12.81 13.07 4.59
N GLN A 181 -11.76 12.74 3.84
CA GLN A 181 -11.76 12.84 2.37
C GLN A 181 -12.70 11.80 1.75
N VAL A 182 -12.60 10.53 2.13
CA VAL A 182 -13.40 9.45 1.51
C VAL A 182 -14.88 9.53 1.85
N LYS A 183 -15.25 10.07 3.02
CA LYS A 183 -16.65 10.35 3.39
C LYS A 183 -17.34 11.38 2.48
N LYS A 184 -16.58 12.13 1.66
CA LYS A 184 -17.11 13.09 0.67
C LYS A 184 -17.31 12.48 -0.71
N THR A 185 -16.93 11.23 -0.93
CA THR A 185 -17.09 10.57 -2.23
C THR A 185 -18.56 10.27 -2.53
N ALA A 186 -18.92 10.24 -3.81
CA ALA A 186 -20.26 9.86 -4.25
C ALA A 186 -20.66 8.48 -3.72
N PHE A 187 -19.74 7.51 -3.73
CA PHE A 187 -20.00 6.18 -3.17
C PHE A 187 -20.49 6.24 -1.72
N TYR A 188 -19.79 6.98 -0.85
CA TYR A 188 -20.17 7.07 0.56
C TYR A 188 -21.57 7.69 0.77
N GLN A 189 -21.94 8.63 -0.11
CA GLN A 189 -23.23 9.33 -0.02
C GLN A 189 -24.36 8.51 -0.61
N ASP A 190 -24.16 7.93 -1.79
CA ASP A 190 -25.19 7.27 -2.58
C ASP A 190 -25.51 5.85 -2.07
N TYR A 191 -24.55 5.22 -1.36
CA TYR A 191 -24.69 3.87 -0.81
C TYR A 191 -25.08 3.89 0.68
N THR A 192 -25.71 4.99 1.11
CA THR A 192 -26.27 5.19 2.45
C THR A 192 -27.77 5.41 2.36
N PHE A 193 -28.58 4.60 3.05
CA PHE A 193 -30.03 4.78 3.07
C PHE A 193 -30.69 4.25 4.35
N ASP A 194 -31.85 4.82 4.68
CA ASP A 194 -32.71 4.34 5.76
C ASP A 194 -33.55 3.16 5.28
N ASN A 195 -33.50 2.05 6.03
CA ASN A 195 -34.40 0.93 5.78
C ASN A 195 -35.85 1.29 6.16
N VAL A 196 -36.79 0.67 5.45
CA VAL A 196 -38.24 0.83 5.67
C VAL A 196 -38.65 0.46 7.11
N ASP A 197 -38.00 -0.56 7.71
CA ASP A 197 -38.20 -0.97 9.10
C ASP A 197 -36.86 -0.89 9.86
N THR A 198 -36.48 0.34 10.24
CA THR A 198 -35.22 0.62 10.93
C THR A 198 -35.12 -0.11 12.28
N ALA A 199 -36.23 -0.48 12.91
CA ALA A 199 -36.24 -1.26 14.14
C ALA A 199 -35.77 -2.70 13.94
N LYS A 200 -35.90 -3.26 12.73
CA LYS A 200 -35.44 -4.61 12.39
C LYS A 200 -34.04 -4.66 11.79
N SER A 201 -33.66 -3.67 10.99
CA SER A 201 -32.42 -3.73 10.20
C SER A 201 -31.48 -2.53 10.37
N GLY A 202 -31.84 -1.54 11.20
CA GLY A 202 -31.07 -0.31 11.37
C GLY A 202 -30.97 0.53 10.09
N VAL A 203 -30.03 1.47 10.08
CA VAL A 203 -29.69 2.27 8.89
C VAL A 203 -28.59 1.57 8.11
N ALA A 204 -28.76 1.43 6.79
CA ALA A 204 -27.73 0.90 5.91
C ALA A 204 -26.77 2.05 5.57
N THR A 205 -25.79 2.31 6.43
CA THR A 205 -24.84 3.41 6.26
C THR A 205 -23.61 2.93 5.51
N SER A 206 -23.20 3.65 4.47
CA SER A 206 -21.86 3.48 3.93
C SER A 206 -20.85 3.71 5.02
N HIS A 207 -19.87 2.84 5.10
CA HIS A 207 -18.91 2.85 6.17
C HIS A 207 -17.53 2.64 5.59
N VAL A 208 -16.61 3.46 6.08
CA VAL A 208 -15.34 2.89 6.53
C VAL A 208 -15.77 2.18 7.81
N ASP A 209 -15.59 0.86 7.94
CA ASP A 209 -16.04 0.16 9.15
C ASP A 209 -15.56 0.93 10.39
N ASP A 210 -16.51 1.47 11.13
CA ASP A 210 -16.33 2.42 12.24
C ASP A 210 -17.54 2.24 13.17
N LYS A 211 -17.90 0.98 13.41
CA LYS A 211 -19.15 0.69 14.10
C LYS A 211 -19.02 0.61 15.62
N HIS A 212 -17.82 0.52 16.21
CA HIS A 212 -17.70 0.24 17.66
C HIS A 212 -16.46 0.81 18.41
N GLN A 213 -16.01 2.05 18.22
CA GLN A 213 -14.84 2.59 18.99
C GLN A 213 -13.57 1.69 18.93
N LEU A 214 -13.56 0.79 17.96
CA LEU A 214 -12.72 -0.34 17.53
C LEU A 214 -13.52 -0.81 16.29
N ASP A 215 -13.15 -0.60 15.03
CA ASP A 215 -11.86 -0.80 14.42
C ASP A 215 -11.78 0.03 13.13
N LEU A 216 -10.69 0.78 12.91
CA LEU A 216 -10.38 1.50 11.66
C LEU A 216 -9.78 0.56 10.59
N ASP A 217 -10.20 -0.71 10.59
CA ASP A 217 -9.47 -1.83 10.00
C ASP A 217 -9.49 -1.87 8.47
N ASP A 218 -10.33 -1.07 7.80
CA ASP A 218 -10.45 -1.02 6.34
C ASP A 218 -9.77 0.20 5.69
N ILE A 219 -9.01 0.98 6.49
CA ILE A 219 -8.05 1.95 5.98
C ILE A 219 -6.64 1.56 6.41
N HIS A 220 -5.78 1.32 5.42
CA HIS A 220 -4.41 0.90 5.66
C HIS A 220 -3.44 1.95 5.16
N CYS A 221 -2.46 2.34 5.98
CA CYS A 221 -1.29 3.04 5.45
C CYS A 221 -0.51 2.06 4.58
N VAL A 222 -0.34 2.39 3.29
CA VAL A 222 0.30 1.49 2.32
C VAL A 222 1.73 1.19 2.73
N ALA A 223 2.44 2.15 3.33
CA ALA A 223 3.81 1.96 3.82
C ALA A 223 3.92 0.88 4.93
N ASP A 224 2.83 0.57 5.64
CA ASP A 224 2.80 -0.52 6.64
C ASP A 224 2.65 -1.90 6.00
N LEU A 225 2.16 -1.94 4.76
CA LEU A 225 2.01 -3.16 3.97
C LEU A 225 3.29 -3.51 3.20
N LEU A 226 4.26 -2.58 3.17
CA LEU A 226 5.50 -2.73 2.43
C LEU A 226 6.63 -3.35 3.27
N PRO A 227 7.62 -3.96 2.61
CA PRO A 227 8.86 -4.37 3.26
C PRO A 227 9.58 -3.19 3.95
N ASN A 228 10.17 -3.44 5.12
CA ASN A 228 10.85 -2.40 5.91
C ASN A 228 12.08 -1.76 5.25
N ASP A 229 12.62 -2.38 4.20
CA ASP A 229 13.77 -1.93 3.41
C ASP A 229 13.37 -1.07 2.20
N VAL A 230 12.08 -0.78 2.04
CA VAL A 230 11.55 0.09 0.98
C VAL A 230 10.91 1.32 1.62
N ALA A 231 11.37 2.49 1.23
CA ALA A 231 10.75 3.77 1.56
C ALA A 231 9.81 4.22 0.43
N LEU A 232 8.62 4.70 0.82
CA LEU A 232 7.65 5.33 -0.07
C LEU A 232 7.68 6.84 0.17
N THR A 233 7.95 7.60 -0.88
CA THR A 233 7.96 9.07 -0.86
C THR A 233 6.78 9.59 -1.66
N ILE A 234 6.15 10.65 -1.15
CA ILE A 234 5.04 11.32 -1.82
C ILE A 234 5.51 12.72 -2.19
N GLN A 235 5.32 13.11 -3.46
CA GLN A 235 5.74 14.41 -3.97
C GLN A 235 4.53 15.13 -4.57
N PRO A 236 4.23 16.37 -4.15
CA PRO A 236 3.16 17.15 -4.78
C PRO A 236 3.55 17.49 -6.22
N LEU A 237 2.57 17.43 -7.11
CA LEU A 237 2.70 17.75 -8.54
C LEU A 237 2.09 19.12 -8.82
N THR A 238 2.84 19.96 -9.53
CA THR A 238 2.33 21.17 -10.16
C THR A 238 1.42 20.85 -11.35
N GLU A 239 0.54 21.77 -11.77
CA GLU A 239 -0.34 21.54 -12.93
C GLU A 239 0.42 21.11 -14.21
N PRO A 240 1.59 21.68 -14.56
CA PRO A 240 2.38 21.18 -15.70
C PRO A 240 2.88 19.75 -15.53
N GLU A 241 3.28 19.35 -14.32
CA GLU A 241 3.76 17.99 -14.04
C GLU A 241 2.61 16.98 -14.08
N GLN A 242 1.42 17.37 -13.63
CA GLN A 242 0.20 16.55 -13.75
C GLN A 242 -0.16 16.25 -15.22
N ASN A 243 0.10 17.18 -16.14
CA ASN A 243 -0.12 16.94 -17.57
C ASN A 243 0.91 15.96 -18.16
N GLN A 244 2.09 15.86 -17.55
CA GLN A 244 3.16 14.94 -17.98
C GLN A 244 3.03 13.55 -17.33
N LEU A 245 2.47 13.49 -16.12
CA LEU A 245 2.18 12.26 -15.40
C LEU A 245 0.65 12.09 -15.29
N PRO A 246 -0.02 11.48 -16.29
CA PRO A 246 -1.46 11.25 -16.23
C PRO A 246 -1.82 10.30 -15.09
N ASP A 247 -3.11 10.23 -14.76
CA ASP A 247 -3.64 9.28 -13.79
C ASP A 247 -3.27 7.83 -14.14
N ASP A 248 -3.04 7.04 -13.09
CA ASP A 248 -2.68 5.63 -13.26
C ASP A 248 -3.80 4.87 -13.98
N ALA A 249 -3.42 4.15 -15.04
CA ALA A 249 -4.34 3.29 -15.77
C ALA A 249 -4.80 2.14 -14.86
N LEU A 250 -6.11 2.03 -14.68
CA LEU A 250 -6.73 0.91 -13.99
C LEU A 250 -7.05 -0.20 -14.99
N HIS A 251 -6.31 -1.29 -14.93
CA HIS A 251 -6.51 -2.45 -15.79
C HIS A 251 -7.51 -3.40 -15.14
N ILE A 252 -8.75 -3.45 -15.63
CA ILE A 252 -9.84 -4.29 -15.09
C ILE A 252 -10.18 -5.39 -16.11
N GLY A 253 -10.34 -6.62 -15.65
CA GLY A 253 -10.71 -7.75 -16.50
C GLY A 253 -10.54 -9.08 -15.79
N TYR A 254 -10.17 -10.12 -16.55
CA TYR A 254 -9.78 -11.43 -16.01
C TYR A 254 -8.44 -11.82 -16.62
N LEU A 255 -7.40 -11.90 -15.78
CA LEU A 255 -6.05 -12.25 -16.18
C LEU A 255 -5.63 -13.54 -15.50
N SER A 256 -5.56 -14.62 -16.29
CA SER A 256 -5.06 -15.91 -15.82
C SER A 256 -3.55 -15.85 -15.54
N LEU A 257 -3.06 -16.74 -14.67
CA LEU A 257 -1.62 -16.90 -14.41
C LEU A 257 -0.80 -17.15 -15.67
N LYS A 258 -1.37 -17.83 -16.68
CA LYS A 258 -0.70 -18.06 -17.96
C LYS A 258 -0.46 -16.73 -18.68
N GLN A 259 -1.45 -15.85 -18.73
CA GLN A 259 -1.34 -14.53 -19.37
C GLN A 259 -0.35 -13.65 -18.61
N ILE A 260 -0.44 -13.61 -17.28
CA ILE A 260 0.46 -12.81 -16.42
C ILE A 260 1.93 -13.23 -16.64
N LYS A 261 2.22 -14.53 -16.73
CA LYS A 261 3.58 -15.04 -16.98
C LYS A 261 4.14 -14.69 -18.37
N THR A 262 3.27 -14.42 -19.34
CA THR A 262 3.68 -14.08 -20.71
C THR A 262 3.78 -12.58 -20.94
N MET A 263 3.39 -11.75 -19.96
CA MET A 263 3.58 -10.32 -20.04
C MET A 263 5.06 -10.00 -19.93
N ILE A 264 5.57 -9.33 -20.96
CA ILE A 264 6.87 -8.70 -20.96
C ILE A 264 6.58 -7.22 -20.74
N ASP A 265 7.02 -6.70 -19.61
CA ASP A 265 6.89 -5.28 -19.25
C ASP A 265 8.01 -4.45 -19.88
#